data_AF-A0A525WBP1-F1
#
_entry.id   AF-A0A525WBP1-F1
#
_cell.length_a   1.000
_cell.length_b   1.000
_cell.length_c   1.000
_cell.angle_alpha   90.00
_cell.angle_beta   90.00
_cell.angle_gamma   90.00
#
_symmetry.space_group_name_H-M   'P 1'
#
loop_
_entity.id
_entity.type
_entity.pdbx_description
1 polymer ?
#
loop_
_entity_poly.entity_id
_entity_poly.type
_entity_poly.pdbx_seq_one_letter_code
_entity_poly.pdbx_strand_id
1 'polypeptide(L)'
;MLIYTYILLTLMMGGSALWNGAVYAGVAGIVGATMCWFAASGLKGSLMVGTRPQKIAGFAAAVLFIVIGMGVVYHSGFWIGFFGYEFSGVIWCLIGLAAGWIATKRRHAE
;
A
#
# COMPACT_ATOMS: atom_id res chain seq x y z
N MET A 1 -16.12 1.34 -1.19
CA MET A 1 -16.16 0.75 0.16
C MET A 1 -14.84 0.11 0.55
N LEU A 2 -14.32 -0.86 -0.22
CA LEU A 2 -13.11 -1.62 0.13
C LEU A 2 -11.84 -0.76 0.37
N ILE A 3 -11.64 0.31 -0.42
CA ILE A 3 -10.54 1.29 -0.22
C ILE A 3 -10.64 1.99 1.14
N TYR A 4 -11.83 2.49 1.49
CA TYR A 4 -12.02 3.22 2.74
C TYR A 4 -11.75 2.31 3.93
N THR A 5 -12.20 1.06 3.88
CA THR A 5 -11.90 0.06 4.91
C THR A 5 -10.40 -0.18 5.06
N TYR A 6 -9.68 -0.34 3.94
CA TYR A 6 -8.23 -0.53 3.96
C TYR A 6 -7.48 0.67 4.55
N ILE A 7 -7.84 1.90 4.15
CA ILE A 7 -7.21 3.12 4.67
C ILE A 7 -7.48 3.28 6.18
N LEU A 8 -8.72 3.05 6.61
CA LEU A 8 -9.11 3.18 8.01
C LEU A 8 -8.36 2.16 8.88
N LEU A 9 -8.25 0.91 8.44
CA LEU A 9 -7.47 -0.13 9.12
C LEU A 9 -5.98 0.22 9.17
N THR A 10 -5.42 0.72 8.06
CA THR A 10 -4.01 1.12 7.99
C THR A 10 -3.71 2.28 8.95
N LEU A 11 -4.60 3.27 9.04
CA LEU A 11 -4.48 4.38 10.00
C LEU A 11 -4.64 3.91 11.45
N MET A 12 -5.60 3.03 11.73
CA MET A 12 -5.79 2.47 13.07
C MET A 12 -4.57 1.67 13.52
N MET A 13 -3.99 0.86 12.64
CA MET A 13 -2.80 0.05 12.93
C MET A 13 -1.56 0.91 13.12
N GLY A 14 -1.28 1.82 12.20
CA GLY A 14 -0.18 2.77 12.34
C GLY A 14 -0.33 3.65 13.57
N GLY A 15 -1.55 4.11 13.86
CA GLY A 15 -1.90 4.86 15.07
C GLY A 15 -1.65 4.06 16.34
N SER A 16 -2.00 2.77 16.37
CA SER A 16 -1.74 1.90 17.52
C SER A 16 -0.24 1.67 17.74
N ALA A 17 0.55 1.54 16.67
CA ALA A 17 2.01 1.42 16.78
C ALA A 17 2.65 2.73 17.27
N LEU A 18 2.14 3.89 16.81
CA LEU A 18 2.55 5.21 17.31
C LEU A 18 2.28 5.37 18.80
N TRP A 19 1.10 4.94 19.26
CA TRP A 19 0.71 5.02 20.66
C TRP A 19 1.58 4.14 21.57
N ASN A 20 2.07 3.00 21.07
CA ASN A 20 2.97 2.10 21.79
C ASN A 20 4.46 2.52 21.72
N GLY A 21 4.76 3.73 21.25
CA GLY A 21 6.13 4.27 21.19
C GLY A 21 6.96 3.78 19.98
N ALA A 22 6.41 2.91 19.14
CA ALA A 22 7.04 2.44 17.91
C ALA A 22 6.78 3.43 16.76
N VAL A 23 7.17 4.70 16.94
CA VAL A 23 6.85 5.81 16.03
C VAL A 23 7.35 5.55 14.61
N TYR A 24 8.60 5.08 14.48
CA TYR A 24 9.18 4.76 13.18
C TYR A 24 8.41 3.66 12.44
N ALA A 25 8.07 2.57 13.15
CA ALA A 25 7.28 1.46 12.62
C ALA A 25 5.87 1.91 12.23
N GLY A 26 5.21 2.72 13.07
CA GLY A 26 3.86 3.22 12.79
C GLY A 26 3.80 4.12 11.55
N VAL A 27 4.72 5.08 11.42
CA VAL A 27 4.80 5.95 10.23
C VAL A 27 5.16 5.15 8.99
N ALA A 28 6.16 4.28 9.08
CA ALA A 28 6.57 3.42 7.97
C ALA A 28 5.43 2.47 7.52
N GLY A 29 4.68 1.92 8.47
CA GLY A 29 3.51 1.10 8.22
C GLY A 29 2.41 1.86 7.47
N ILE A 30 2.11 3.10 7.88
CA ILE A 30 1.14 3.94 7.17
C ILE A 30 1.64 4.25 5.76
N VAL A 31 2.83 4.86 5.66
CA VAL A 31 3.38 5.40 4.40
C VAL A 31 3.66 4.27 3.40
N GLY A 32 4.28 3.18 3.84
CA GLY A 32 4.60 2.05 2.97
C GLY A 32 3.36 1.32 2.48
N ALA A 33 2.33 1.18 3.32
CA ALA A 33 1.05 0.58 2.95
C ALA A 33 0.25 1.47 1.97
N THR A 34 0.26 2.80 2.13
CA THR A 34 -0.33 3.71 1.13
C THR A 34 0.48 3.74 -0.17
N MET A 35 1.81 3.73 -0.12
CA MET A 35 2.64 3.70 -1.33
C MET A 35 2.36 2.44 -2.17
N CYS A 36 2.25 1.27 -1.54
CA CYS A 36 1.92 0.03 -2.24
C CYS A 36 0.52 0.07 -2.87
N TRP A 37 -0.46 0.65 -2.16
CA TRP A 37 -1.81 0.85 -2.68
C TRP A 37 -1.85 1.82 -3.88
N PHE A 38 -1.15 2.95 -3.79
CA PHE A 38 -1.02 3.91 -4.88
C PHE A 38 -0.31 3.32 -6.09
N ALA A 39 0.76 2.54 -5.87
CA ALA A 39 1.48 1.86 -6.94
C ALA A 39 0.57 0.91 -7.74
N ALA A 40 -0.23 0.10 -7.03
CA ALA A 40 -1.16 -0.83 -7.67
C ALA A 40 -2.26 -0.11 -8.44
N SER A 41 -2.82 0.93 -7.83
CA SER A 41 -3.92 1.71 -8.40
C SER A 41 -3.45 2.48 -9.64
N GLY A 42 -2.27 3.12 -9.55
CA GLY A 42 -1.63 3.84 -10.66
C GLY A 42 -1.21 2.92 -11.79
N LEU A 43 -0.68 1.73 -11.49
CA LEU A 43 -0.35 0.74 -12.50
C LEU A 43 -1.57 0.29 -13.29
N LYS A 44 -2.64 -0.09 -12.58
CA LYS A 44 -3.86 -0.54 -13.23
C LYS A 44 -4.50 0.58 -14.06
N GLY A 45 -4.50 1.81 -13.55
CA GLY A 45 -4.97 2.99 -14.29
C GLY A 45 -4.19 3.20 -15.59
N SER A 46 -2.86 3.19 -15.51
CA SER A 46 -1.97 3.31 -16.68
C SER A 46 -2.19 2.18 -17.70
N LEU A 47 -2.38 0.94 -17.25
CA LEU A 47 -2.64 -0.20 -18.14
C LEU A 47 -4.01 -0.10 -18.85
N MET A 48 -5.00 0.49 -18.19
CA MET A 48 -6.37 0.59 -18.70
C MET A 48 -6.58 1.72 -19.71
N VAL A 49 -5.95 2.89 -19.52
CA VAL A 49 -6.22 4.12 -20.31
C VAL A 49 -4.96 4.69 -20.99
N GLY A 50 -3.77 4.32 -20.52
CA GLY A 50 -2.52 4.87 -21.03
C GLY A 50 -2.12 4.39 -22.43
N THR A 51 -1.39 5.25 -23.15
CA THR A 51 -0.67 4.91 -24.39
C THR A 51 0.49 3.94 -24.12
N ARG A 52 1.03 3.26 -25.16
CA ARG A 52 2.17 2.33 -25.02
C ARG A 52 3.34 2.88 -24.15
N PRO A 53 3.84 4.12 -24.34
CA PRO A 53 4.89 4.65 -23.48
C PRO A 53 4.43 4.90 -22.04
N GLN A 54 3.19 5.34 -21.81
CA GLN A 54 2.63 5.53 -20.46
C GLN A 54 2.49 4.21 -19.70
N LYS A 55 2.17 3.10 -20.38
CA LYS A 55 2.11 1.77 -19.76
C LYS A 55 3.47 1.33 -19.22
N ILE A 56 4.53 1.55 -19.99
CA ILE A 56 5.90 1.20 -19.61
C ILE A 56 6.36 2.10 -18.44
N ALA A 57 6.14 3.41 -18.55
CA ALA A 57 6.48 4.35 -17.48
C ALA A 57 5.69 4.07 -16.19
N GLY A 58 4.40 3.76 -16.31
CA GLY A 58 3.54 3.40 -15.17
C GLY A 58 3.97 2.10 -14.51
N PHE A 59 4.39 1.09 -15.28
CA PHE A 59 4.96 -0.14 -14.75
C PHE A 59 6.27 0.12 -13.99
N ALA A 60 7.20 0.87 -14.59
CA ALA A 60 8.46 1.22 -13.94
C ALA A 60 8.24 1.99 -12.63
N ALA A 61 7.34 2.99 -12.63
CA ALA A 61 7.00 3.74 -11.44
C ALA A 61 6.36 2.83 -10.36
N ALA A 62 5.42 1.97 -10.74
CA ALA A 62 4.75 1.09 -9.80
C ALA A 62 5.74 0.12 -9.12
N VAL A 63 6.67 -0.47 -9.88
CA VAL A 63 7.73 -1.32 -9.31
C VAL A 63 8.58 -0.54 -8.30
N LEU A 64 9.00 0.68 -8.64
CA LEU A 64 9.76 1.56 -7.74
C LEU A 64 9.00 1.84 -6.44
N PHE A 65 7.73 2.25 -6.53
CA PHE A 65 6.91 2.55 -5.35
C PHE A 65 6.64 1.31 -4.48
N ILE A 66 6.48 0.13 -5.08
CA ILE A 66 6.31 -1.13 -4.36
C ILE A 66 7.59 -1.49 -3.60
N VAL A 67 8.75 -1.43 -4.28
CA VAL A 67 10.04 -1.77 -3.67
C VAL A 67 10.37 -0.82 -2.52
N ILE A 68 10.15 0.48 -2.69
CA ILE A 68 10.38 1.46 -1.63
C ILE A 68 9.38 1.25 -0.48
N GLY A 69 8.10 1.07 -0.79
CA GLY A 69 7.05 0.87 0.22
C GLY A 69 7.30 -0.38 1.07
N MET A 70 7.57 -1.52 0.43
CA MET A 70 7.90 -2.76 1.13
C MET A 70 9.23 -2.65 1.89
N GLY A 71 10.25 -2.00 1.30
CA GLY A 71 11.54 -1.81 1.94
C GLY A 71 11.46 -1.00 3.22
N VAL A 72 10.69 0.09 3.21
CA VAL A 72 10.45 0.94 4.39
C VAL A 72 9.70 0.18 5.49
N VAL A 73 8.69 -0.61 5.12
CA VAL A 73 7.92 -1.42 6.08
C VAL A 73 8.77 -2.57 6.66
N TYR A 74 9.60 -3.19 5.83
CA TYR A 74 10.50 -4.26 6.24
C TYR A 74 11.60 -3.74 7.20
N HIS A 75 12.27 -2.64 6.86
CA HIS A 75 13.32 -2.05 7.69
C HIS A 75 12.81 -1.46 8.99
N SER A 76 11.56 -0.99 9.02
CA SER A 76 10.97 -0.43 10.23
C SER A 76 10.54 -1.48 11.25
N GLY A 77 10.57 -2.76 10.89
CA GLY A 77 10.08 -3.83 11.74
C GLY A 77 8.60 -3.64 12.07
N PHE A 78 7.81 -3.10 11.15
CA PHE A 78 6.38 -2.91 11.38
C PHE A 78 5.66 -4.26 11.34
N TRP A 79 4.96 -4.54 12.44
CA TRP A 79 4.13 -5.72 12.62
C TRP A 79 2.70 -5.31 12.93
N ILE A 80 1.78 -6.13 12.46
CA ILE A 80 0.36 -5.91 12.61
C ILE A 80 -0.21 -7.05 13.43
N GLY A 81 -0.59 -6.75 14.67
CA GLY A 81 -1.33 -7.69 15.52
C GLY A 81 -2.83 -7.56 15.29
N PHE A 82 -3.49 -8.65 14.91
CA PHE A 82 -4.95 -8.74 14.87
C PHE A 82 -5.42 -9.99 15.61
N PHE A 83 -6.24 -9.83 16.65
CA PHE A 83 -6.86 -10.94 17.40
C PHE A 83 -5.86 -12.06 17.82
N GLY A 84 -4.64 -11.69 18.22
CA GLY A 84 -3.60 -12.64 18.64
C GLY A 84 -2.74 -13.22 17.51
N TYR A 85 -2.99 -12.85 16.25
CA TYR A 85 -2.15 -13.20 15.11
C TYR A 85 -1.26 -12.01 14.72
N GLU A 86 0.03 -12.28 14.55
CA GLU A 86 1.01 -11.30 14.09
C GLU A 86 1.24 -11.46 12.59
N PHE A 87 0.90 -10.42 11.83
CA PHE A 87 1.20 -10.30 10.42
C PHE A 87 2.40 -9.39 10.22
N SER A 88 3.32 -9.82 9.35
CA SER A 88 4.37 -8.92 8.87
C SER A 88 3.76 -7.75 8.12
N GLY A 89 4.26 -6.54 8.33
CA GLY A 89 3.85 -5.36 7.58
C GLY A 89 3.97 -5.54 6.05
N VAL A 90 4.88 -6.39 5.58
CA VAL A 90 5.02 -6.71 4.15
C VAL A 90 3.77 -7.40 3.61
N ILE A 91 3.14 -8.28 4.40
CA ILE A 91 1.87 -8.94 4.03
C ILE A 91 0.77 -7.88 3.91
N TRP A 92 0.77 -6.87 4.78
CA TRP A 92 -0.20 -5.78 4.70
C TRP A 92 -0.02 -4.91 3.46
N CYS A 93 1.23 -4.63 3.07
CA CYS A 93 1.53 -3.98 1.81
C CYS A 93 1.01 -4.78 0.60
N LEU A 94 1.10 -6.11 0.63
CA LEU A 94 0.52 -6.98 -0.41
C LEU A 94 -1.01 -6.90 -0.45
N ILE A 95 -1.66 -6.84 0.72
CA ILE A 95 -3.11 -6.62 0.80
C ILE A 95 -3.48 -5.25 0.22
N GLY A 96 -2.69 -4.20 0.49
CA GLY A 96 -2.84 -2.88 -0.12
C GLY A 96 -2.71 -2.88 -1.62
N LEU A 97 -1.72 -3.61 -2.14
CA LEU A 97 -1.53 -3.86 -3.56
C LEU A 97 -2.77 -4.51 -4.19
N ALA A 98 -3.25 -5.60 -3.60
CA ALA A 98 -4.43 -6.30 -4.08
C ALA A 98 -5.69 -5.43 -4.00
N ALA A 99 -5.88 -4.69 -2.90
CA ALA A 99 -7.01 -3.78 -2.71
C ALA A 99 -6.99 -2.64 -3.74
N GLY A 100 -5.83 -2.05 -3.99
CA GLY A 100 -5.66 -0.99 -5.00
C GLY A 100 -5.94 -1.51 -6.40
N TRP A 101 -5.37 -2.67 -6.73
CA TRP A 101 -5.63 -3.33 -8.01
C TRP A 101 -7.11 -3.65 -8.19
N ILE A 102 -7.80 -4.25 -7.23
CA ILE A 102 -9.21 -4.62 -7.38
C ILE A 102 -10.10 -3.36 -7.47
N ALA A 103 -9.80 -2.34 -6.67
CA ALA A 103 -10.65 -1.18 -6.57
C ALA A 103 -10.54 -0.20 -7.74
N THR A 104 -9.39 -0.14 -8.44
CA THR A 104 -9.27 0.71 -9.63
C THR A 104 -10.10 0.14 -10.78
N LYS A 105 -11.15 0.84 -11.17
CA LYS A 105 -12.01 0.54 -12.34
C LYS A 105 -11.74 1.56 -13.46
N ARG A 106 -12.09 1.22 -14.71
CA ARG A 106 -11.93 2.13 -15.88
C ARG A 106 -12.48 3.53 -15.64
N ARG A 107 -13.63 3.64 -14.96
CA ARG A 107 -14.29 4.91 -14.61
C ARG A 107 -13.50 5.82 -13.66
N HIS A 108 -12.39 5.34 -13.07
CA HIS A 108 -11.48 6.13 -12.23
C HIS A 108 -10.16 6.47 -12.94
N ALA A 109 -10.00 6.02 -14.18
CA ALA A 109 -8.80 6.21 -14.98
C ALA A 109 -9.02 7.12 -16.20
N GLU A 110 -10.26 7.56 -16.43
CA GLU A 110 -10.64 8.61 -17.40
C GLU A 110 -10.62 9.99 -16.73
#